data_AF-A0A964XUQ6-F1
#
_entry.id   AF-A0A964XUQ6-F1
#
_cell.length_a   1.000
_cell.length_b   1.000
_cell.length_c   1.000
_cell.angle_alpha   90.00
_cell.angle_beta   90.00
_cell.angle_gamma   90.00
#
_symmetry.space_group_name_H-M   'P 1'
#
loop_
_entity.id
_entity.type
_entity.pdbx_description
1 polymer ?
#
loop_
_entity_poly.entity_id
_entity_poly.type
_entity_poly.pdbx_seq_one_letter_code
_entity_poly.pdbx_strand_id
1 'polypeptide(L)'
;YLENPAFLSLLNSANLHQAKHLRHSKAVREMRSPFVAMIGNILDRGVREGVFRPGVDPAQLYITMAGLSYFYLSNQHTLSTIFGRSLMSPRARRERLDHMVDVVQSYLTRPSSSD
;
A
#
# COMPACT_ATOMS: atom_id res chain seq x y z
N TYR A 1 -7.81 -4.83 4.13
CA TYR A 1 -7.23 -5.73 5.16
C TYR A 1 -8.06 -5.82 6.43
N LEU A 2 -8.41 -4.70 7.08
CA LEU A 2 -9.11 -4.73 8.38
C LEU A 2 -10.51 -5.38 8.32
N GLU A 3 -11.27 -5.11 7.26
CA GLU A 3 -12.59 -5.72 7.02
C GLU A 3 -12.50 -7.16 6.50
N ASN A 4 -11.31 -7.57 6.05
CA ASN A 4 -11.07 -8.88 5.43
C ASN A 4 -9.78 -9.50 5.99
N PRO A 5 -9.71 -9.83 7.29
CA PRO A 5 -8.49 -10.31 7.94
C PRO A 5 -7.99 -11.63 7.35
N ALA A 6 -8.90 -12.52 6.91
CA ALA A 6 -8.56 -13.79 6.27
C ALA A 6 -7.74 -13.60 4.97
N PHE A 7 -7.85 -12.44 4.32
CA PHE A 7 -7.07 -12.13 3.13
C PHE A 7 -5.56 -12.11 3.40
N LEU A 8 -5.12 -11.66 4.59
CA LEU A 8 -3.71 -11.67 4.96
C LEU A 8 -3.18 -13.10 5.04
N SER A 9 -3.91 -13.99 5.71
CA SER A 9 -3.53 -15.41 5.80
C SER A 9 -3.51 -16.09 4.44
N LEU A 10 -4.50 -15.81 3.58
CA LEU A 10 -4.54 -16.32 2.21
C LEU A 10 -3.34 -15.83 1.39
N LEU A 11 -3.03 -14.52 1.47
CA LEU A 11 -1.90 -13.93 0.76
C LEU A 11 -0.57 -14.50 1.25
N ASN A 12 -0.40 -14.66 2.56
CA ASN A 12 0.79 -15.27 3.15
C ASN A 12 0.98 -16.71 2.65
N SER A 13 -0.11 -17.50 2.63
CA SER A 13 -0.08 -18.86 2.10
C SER A 13 0.24 -18.91 0.61
N ALA A 14 -0.36 -18.02 -0.19
CA ALA A 14 -0.05 -17.90 -1.61
C ALA A 14 1.43 -17.54 -1.85
N ASN A 15 1.99 -16.63 -1.05
CA ASN A 15 3.40 -16.25 -1.11
C ASN A 15 4.32 -17.41 -0.71
N LEU A 16 4.00 -18.14 0.37
CA LEU A 16 4.73 -19.35 0.80
C LEU A 16 4.83 -20.39 -0.33
N HIS A 17 3.74 -20.53 -1.10
CA HIS A 17 3.68 -21.43 -2.26
C HIS A 17 4.09 -20.75 -3.58
N GLN A 18 4.84 -19.64 -3.53
CA GLN A 18 5.40 -18.93 -4.69
C GLN A 18 4.35 -18.57 -5.78
N ALA A 19 3.15 -18.23 -5.32
CA ALA A 19 2.00 -17.87 -6.13
C ALA A 19 1.58 -18.96 -7.15
N LYS A 20 1.89 -20.24 -6.90
CA LYS A 20 1.63 -21.38 -7.81
C LYS A 20 0.23 -21.35 -8.43
N HIS A 21 -0.80 -21.09 -7.62
CA HIS A 21 -2.18 -21.05 -8.09
C HIS A 21 -2.58 -19.70 -8.72
N LEU A 22 -1.99 -18.59 -8.25
CA LEU A 22 -2.29 -17.25 -8.78
C LEU A 22 -1.74 -17.06 -10.19
N ARG A 23 -0.60 -17.71 -10.53
CA ARG A 23 0.00 -17.65 -11.88
C ARG A 23 -0.97 -18.05 -12.99
N HIS A 24 -1.85 -19.01 -12.70
CA HIS A 24 -2.83 -19.52 -13.66
C HIS A 24 -4.20 -18.83 -13.55
N SER A 25 -4.42 -17.99 -12.52
CA SER A 25 -5.71 -17.36 -12.27
C SER A 25 -6.03 -16.28 -13.32
N LYS A 26 -7.11 -16.51 -14.07
CA LYS A 26 -7.65 -15.54 -15.04
C LYS A 26 -8.18 -14.29 -14.34
N ALA A 27 -8.90 -14.46 -13.24
CA ALA A 27 -9.47 -13.36 -12.46
C ALA A 27 -8.40 -12.40 -11.93
N VAL A 28 -7.25 -12.91 -11.47
CA VAL A 28 -6.14 -12.07 -10.99
C VAL A 28 -5.55 -11.23 -12.11
N ARG A 29 -5.40 -11.80 -13.32
CA ARG A 29 -4.91 -11.06 -14.49
C ARG A 29 -5.89 -9.97 -14.91
N GLU A 30 -7.19 -10.29 -14.96
CA GLU A 30 -8.25 -9.36 -15.35
C GLU A 30 -8.38 -8.19 -14.35
N MET A 31 -8.16 -8.43 -13.05
CA MET A 31 -8.24 -7.38 -12.02
C MET A 31 -7.01 -6.45 -11.98
N ARG A 32 -5.81 -6.94 -12.32
CA ARG A 32 -4.56 -6.18 -12.15
C ARG A 32 -4.47 -4.94 -13.05
N SER A 33 -4.90 -5.07 -14.30
CA SER A 33 -4.74 -4.01 -15.31
C SER A 33 -5.60 -2.76 -15.01
N PRO A 34 -6.91 -2.87 -14.70
CA PRO A 34 -7.75 -1.71 -14.41
C PRO A 34 -7.28 -0.93 -13.17
N PHE A 35 -6.78 -1.63 -12.16
CA PHE A 35 -6.37 -1.00 -10.91
C PHE A 35 -5.10 -0.14 -11.07
N VAL A 36 -4.09 -0.66 -11.77
CA VAL A 36 -2.86 0.10 -12.07
C VAL A 36 -3.17 1.29 -12.98
N ALA A 37 -4.07 1.11 -13.96
CA ALA A 37 -4.51 2.19 -14.85
C ALA A 37 -5.21 3.31 -14.06
N MET A 38 -6.06 2.97 -13.08
CA MET A 38 -6.72 3.95 -12.22
C MET A 38 -5.71 4.80 -11.44
N ILE A 39 -4.67 4.18 -10.86
CA ILE A 39 -3.59 4.92 -10.17
C ILE A 39 -2.85 5.82 -11.15
N GLY A 40 -2.54 5.33 -12.34
CA GLY A 40 -1.92 6.12 -13.41
C GLY A 40 -2.72 7.39 -13.75
N ASN A 41 -4.03 7.24 -13.94
CA ASN A 41 -4.91 8.38 -14.25
C ASN A 41 -4.92 9.45 -13.13
N ILE A 42 -4.86 9.02 -11.86
CA ILE A 42 -4.79 9.94 -10.71
C ILE A 42 -3.45 10.68 -10.69
N LEU A 43 -2.34 9.96 -10.93
CA LEU A 43 -1.01 10.53 -11.00
C LEU A 43 -0.91 11.55 -12.14
N ASP A 44 -1.36 11.19 -13.34
CA ASP A 44 -1.34 12.08 -14.51
C ASP A 44 -2.14 13.35 -14.26
N ARG A 45 -3.28 13.26 -13.59
CA ARG A 45 -4.07 14.44 -13.20
C ARG A 45 -3.28 15.33 -12.25
N GLY A 46 -2.71 14.77 -11.18
CA GLY A 46 -1.94 15.56 -10.22
C GLY A 46 -0.67 16.17 -10.81
N VAL A 47 -0.05 15.53 -11.82
CA VAL A 47 1.06 16.12 -12.58
C VAL A 47 0.56 17.30 -13.43
N ARG A 48 -0.57 17.18 -14.13
CA ARG A 48 -1.17 18.29 -14.90
C ARG A 48 -1.57 19.47 -14.02
N GLU A 49 -2.01 19.20 -12.80
CA GLU A 49 -2.37 20.22 -11.79
C GLU A 49 -1.15 20.79 -11.06
N GLY A 50 0.06 20.26 -11.31
CA GLY A 50 1.28 20.71 -10.65
C GLY A 50 1.43 20.31 -9.19
N VAL A 51 0.52 19.46 -8.66
CA VAL A 51 0.54 19.02 -7.26
C VAL A 51 1.39 17.76 -7.04
N PHE A 52 1.57 16.94 -8.08
CA PHE A 52 2.42 15.75 -8.03
C PHE A 52 3.62 15.87 -8.96
N ARG A 53 4.72 15.21 -8.55
CA ARG A 53 5.91 15.07 -9.37
C ARG A 53 5.67 14.10 -10.53
N PRO A 54 6.27 14.33 -11.71
CA PRO A 54 6.22 13.39 -12.83
C PRO A 54 7.11 12.16 -12.57
N GLY A 55 6.94 11.14 -13.42
CA GLY A 55 7.83 9.97 -13.44
C GLY A 55 7.57 8.92 -12.35
N VAL A 56 6.41 8.98 -11.69
CA VAL A 56 6.01 7.96 -10.71
C VAL A 56 5.40 6.75 -11.43
N ASP A 57 6.00 5.58 -11.27
CA ASP A 57 5.43 4.31 -11.75
C ASP A 57 4.21 3.93 -10.86
N PRO A 58 2.99 3.78 -11.44
CA PRO A 58 1.78 3.46 -10.68
C PRO A 58 1.85 2.11 -9.95
N ALA A 59 2.53 1.12 -10.50
CA ALA A 59 2.71 -0.18 -9.88
C ALA A 59 3.66 -0.10 -8.68
N GLN A 60 4.75 0.65 -8.79
CA GLN A 60 5.68 0.89 -7.66
C GLN A 60 4.99 1.63 -6.52
N LEU A 61 4.18 2.64 -6.84
CA LEU A 61 3.39 3.36 -5.85
C LEU A 61 2.43 2.42 -5.12
N TYR A 62 1.70 1.58 -5.87
CA TYR A 62 0.82 0.58 -5.28
C TYR A 62 1.57 -0.40 -4.36
N ILE A 63 2.69 -0.97 -4.82
CA ILE A 63 3.50 -1.91 -4.03
C ILE A 63 3.93 -1.25 -2.72
N THR A 64 4.30 0.03 -2.75
CA THR A 64 4.65 0.80 -1.56
C THR A 64 3.47 0.93 -0.60
N MET A 65 2.30 1.38 -1.07
CA MET A 65 1.08 1.51 -0.25
C MET A 65 0.66 0.16 0.36
N ALA A 66 0.68 -0.90 -0.45
CA ALA A 66 0.38 -2.25 -0.01
C ALA A 66 1.40 -2.74 1.03
N GLY A 67 2.70 -2.52 0.81
CA GLY A 67 3.77 -2.90 1.72
C GLY A 67 3.67 -2.21 3.08
N LEU A 68 3.41 -0.89 3.10
CA LEU A 68 3.23 -0.11 4.32
C LEU A 68 2.12 -0.68 5.22
N SER A 69 1.03 -1.15 4.61
CA SER A 69 -0.12 -1.74 5.31
C SER A 69 0.11 -3.21 5.66
N TYR A 70 0.52 -4.01 4.67
CA TYR A 70 0.71 -5.46 4.80
C TYR A 70 1.76 -5.79 5.85
N PHE A 71 2.93 -5.13 5.83
CA PHE A 71 3.98 -5.40 6.81
C PHE A 71 3.49 -5.14 8.23
N TYR A 72 2.83 -4.00 8.45
CA TYR A 72 2.29 -3.62 9.77
C TYR A 72 1.27 -4.63 10.28
N LEU A 73 0.31 -5.02 9.44
CA LEU A 73 -0.80 -5.90 9.85
C LEU A 73 -0.38 -7.37 9.95
N SER A 74 0.38 -7.88 8.98
CA SER A 74 0.85 -9.28 9.00
C SER A 74 1.82 -9.56 10.15
N ASN A 75 2.51 -8.54 10.65
CA ASN A 75 3.47 -8.65 11.76
C ASN A 75 2.98 -7.95 13.03
N GLN A 76 1.69 -7.62 13.14
CA GLN A 76 1.15 -6.82 14.25
C GLN A 76 1.51 -7.40 15.63
N HIS A 77 1.51 -8.73 15.78
CA HIS A 77 1.82 -9.39 17.05
C HIS A 77 3.30 -9.26 17.40
N THR A 78 4.18 -9.62 16.47
CA THR A 78 5.63 -9.53 16.63
C THR A 78 6.07 -8.09 16.90
N LEU A 79 5.57 -7.13 16.12
CA LEU A 79 5.89 -5.72 16.29
C LEU A 79 5.32 -5.17 17.60
N SER A 80 4.11 -5.58 18.01
CA SER A 80 3.54 -5.15 19.31
C SER A 80 4.40 -5.62 20.48
N THR A 81 4.92 -6.86 20.42
CA THR A 81 5.84 -7.40 21.42
C THR A 81 7.16 -6.65 21.43
N ILE A 82 7.79 -6.45 20.25
CA ILE A 82 9.08 -5.76 20.13
C ILE A 82 9.02 -4.33 20.68
N PHE A 83 7.94 -3.60 20.38
CA PHE A 83 7.78 -2.20 20.79
C PHE A 83 7.04 -2.04 22.13
N GLY A 84 6.67 -3.13 22.79
CA GLY A 84 5.97 -3.10 24.08
C GLY A 84 4.64 -2.33 24.05
N ARG A 85 3.95 -2.27 22.91
CA ARG A 85 2.70 -1.50 22.76
C ARG A 85 1.72 -2.14 21.79
N SER A 86 0.42 -1.96 22.03
CA SER A 86 -0.62 -2.44 21.12
C SER A 86 -0.65 -1.62 19.83
N LEU A 87 -0.32 -2.26 18.71
CA LEU A 87 -0.39 -1.67 17.37
C LEU A 87 -1.79 -1.73 16.75
N MET A 88 -2.75 -2.40 17.40
CA MET A 88 -4.10 -2.59 16.87
C MET A 88 -5.18 -1.83 17.64
N SER A 89 -4.80 -1.04 18.64
CA SER A 89 -5.75 -0.10 19.26
C SER A 89 -6.32 0.87 18.22
N PRO A 90 -7.56 1.36 18.38
CA PRO A 90 -8.13 2.35 17.46
C PRO A 90 -7.24 3.57 17.26
N ARG A 91 -6.55 4.01 18.31
CA ARG A 91 -5.58 5.11 18.25
C ARG A 91 -4.36 4.76 17.40
N ALA A 92 -3.71 3.63 17.68
CA ALA A 92 -2.50 3.22 16.94
C ALA A 92 -2.78 3.01 15.45
N ARG A 93 -3.96 2.50 15.08
CA ARG A 93 -4.35 2.34 13.67
C ARG A 93 -4.53 3.68 12.97
N ARG A 94 -5.11 4.69 13.64
CA ARG A 94 -5.23 6.04 13.10
C ARG A 94 -3.84 6.67 12.91
N GLU A 95 -3.02 6.66 13.96
CA GLU A 95 -1.65 7.17 13.90
C GLU A 95 -0.84 6.49 12.77
N ARG A 96 -1.01 5.18 12.58
CA ARG A 96 -0.37 4.46 11.49
C ARG A 96 -0.90 4.89 10.13
N LEU A 97 -2.22 5.07 9.97
CA LEU A 97 -2.81 5.57 8.72
C LEU A 97 -2.29 6.96 8.37
N ASP A 98 -2.31 7.88 9.33
CA ASP A 98 -1.84 9.26 9.13
C ASP A 98 -0.38 9.26 8.68
N HIS A 99 0.47 8.49 9.34
CA HIS A 99 1.87 8.33 8.96
C HIS A 99 2.06 7.72 7.56
N MET A 100 1.27 6.70 7.18
CA MET A 100 1.37 6.11 5.83
C MET A 100 0.93 7.10 4.75
N VAL A 101 -0.12 7.88 5.01
CA VAL A 101 -0.59 8.93 4.10
C VAL A 101 0.48 10.01 3.94
N ASP A 102 1.07 10.48 5.04
CA ASP A 102 2.13 11.48 5.03
C ASP A 102 3.35 11.02 4.22
N VAL A 103 3.81 9.78 4.42
CA VAL A 103 4.92 9.19 3.66
C VAL A 103 4.62 9.17 2.15
N VAL A 104 3.41 8.73 1.77
CA VAL A 104 3.02 8.65 0.36
C VAL A 104 2.83 10.03 -0.25
N GLN A 105 2.20 10.96 0.46
CA GLN A 105 2.01 12.33 -0.01
C GLN A 105 3.35 13.04 -0.16
N SER A 106 4.21 13.01 0.86
CA SER A 106 5.55 13.61 0.82
C SER A 106 6.41 13.07 -0.32
N TYR A 107 6.26 11.79 -0.66
CA TYR A 107 6.89 11.23 -1.85
C TYR A 107 6.31 11.83 -3.14
N LEU A 108 4.99 11.98 -3.26
CA LEU A 108 4.34 12.45 -4.48
C LEU A 108 4.49 13.96 -4.70
N THR A 109 4.42 14.76 -3.64
CA THR A 109 4.49 16.21 -3.70
C THR A 109 5.95 16.66 -3.78
N ARG A 110 6.26 17.62 -4.64
CA ARG A 110 7.56 18.30 -4.55
C ARG A 110 7.60 19.12 -3.26
N PRO A 111 8.74 19.23 -2.56
CA PRO A 111 8.95 20.36 -1.67
C PRO A 111 8.70 21.62 -2.50
N SER A 112 7.83 22.51 -2.03
CA SER A 112 7.74 23.85 -2.61
C SER A 112 9.16 24.42 -2.61
N SER A 113 9.73 24.59 -3.79
CA SER A 113 10.94 25.40 -3.96
C SER A 113 10.57 26.78 -3.46
N SER A 114 10.98 27.09 -2.24
CA SER A 114 10.99 28.44 -1.73
C SER A 114 12.02 29.20 -2.55
N ASP A 115 11.52 29.97 -3.52
CA ASP A 115 12.25 31.09 -4.15
C ASP A 115 12.54 32.18 -3.10
#